data_AF-A0A0G0VR24-F1
#
_entry.id   AF-A0A0G0VR24-F1
#
_cell.length_a   1.000
_cell.length_b   1.000
_cell.length_c   1.000
_cell.angle_alpha   90.00
_cell.angle_beta   90.00
_cell.angle_gamma   90.00
#
_symmetry.space_group_name_H-M   'P 1'
#
loop_
_entity.id
_entity.type
_entity.pdbx_description
1 polymer ?
#
loop_
_entity_poly.entity_id
_entity_poly.type
_entity_poly.pdbx_seq_one_letter_code
_entity_poly.pdbx_strand_id
1 'polypeptide(L)'
;MSDLQAIRSCCIGNPSTEKICPDNIKHLVKIPVTLISEAQTKEFLFYIQASRTGNKWELHGPTLEKIRKQIMEEGFEPEDFNFELFKCRVRNFLN
;
A
#
# COMPACT_ATOMS: atom_id res chain seq x y z
N MET A 1 -18.68 1.62 -18.55
CA MET A 1 -17.47 1.72 -17.73
C MET A 1 -17.90 2.47 -16.48
N SER A 2 -17.72 1.90 -15.29
CA SER A 2 -18.06 2.64 -14.07
C SER A 2 -17.12 3.84 -13.94
N ASP A 3 -17.67 5.02 -13.70
CA ASP A 3 -16.88 6.22 -13.45
C ASP A 3 -16.08 6.01 -12.16
N LEU A 4 -14.74 6.01 -12.29
CA LEU A 4 -13.84 5.95 -11.13
C LEU A 4 -14.01 7.23 -10.31
N GLN A 5 -13.98 7.09 -8.99
CA GLN A 5 -14.11 8.19 -8.05
C GLN A 5 -12.73 8.73 -7.69
N ALA A 6 -12.53 10.04 -7.82
CA ALA A 6 -11.31 10.70 -7.40
C ALA A 6 -11.11 10.56 -5.88
N ILE A 7 -9.86 10.32 -5.46
CA ILE A 7 -9.52 10.21 -4.04
C ILE A 7 -9.32 11.62 -3.48
N ARG A 8 -10.24 12.07 -2.63
CA ARG A 8 -10.18 13.39 -1.98
C ARG A 8 -9.28 13.40 -0.75
N SER A 9 -9.27 12.30 -0.01
CA SER A 9 -8.44 12.14 1.18
C SER A 9 -7.99 10.70 1.34
N CYS A 10 -6.77 10.54 1.87
CA CYS A 10 -6.14 9.25 2.11
C CYS A 10 -5.51 9.26 3.50
N CYS A 11 -5.90 8.29 4.33
CA CYS A 11 -5.31 8.07 5.65
C CYS A 11 -4.52 6.76 5.63
N ILE A 12 -3.20 6.84 5.63
CA ILE A 12 -2.31 5.68 5.72
C ILE A 12 -2.03 5.43 7.21
N GLY A 13 -2.54 4.33 7.73
CA GLY A 13 -2.34 3.94 9.12
C GLY A 13 -0.94 3.40 9.41
N ASN A 14 -0.79 2.80 10.59
CA ASN A 14 0.50 2.25 11.02
C ASN A 14 0.77 0.90 10.34
N PRO A 15 1.93 0.74 9.66
CA PRO A 15 2.33 -0.56 9.15
C PRO A 15 2.58 -1.56 10.28
N SER A 16 2.37 -2.83 9.98
CA SER A 16 2.70 -3.96 10.87
C SER A 16 3.30 -5.10 10.06
N THR A 17 4.29 -5.80 10.61
CA THR A 17 4.84 -6.99 9.95
C THR A 17 3.90 -8.17 10.16
N GLU A 18 3.34 -8.68 9.06
CA GLU A 18 2.45 -9.84 9.07
C GLU A 18 3.25 -11.14 9.07
N LYS A 19 4.37 -11.18 8.34
CA LYS A 19 5.23 -12.36 8.26
C LYS A 19 6.68 -11.94 8.04
N ILE A 20 7.57 -12.59 8.78
CA ILE A 20 9.03 -12.49 8.61
C ILE A 20 9.52 -13.83 8.07
N CYS A 21 10.22 -13.85 6.94
CA CYS A 21 10.88 -15.06 6.48
C CYS A 21 12.06 -15.41 7.41
N PRO A 22 12.42 -16.70 7.56
CA PRO A 22 13.41 -17.16 8.54
C PRO A 22 14.81 -16.55 8.36
N ASP A 23 15.13 -16.14 7.13
CA ASP A 23 16.35 -15.44 6.74
C ASP A 23 16.35 -13.95 7.10
N ASN A 24 15.24 -13.42 7.63
CA ASN A 24 15.00 -12.02 7.98
C ASN A 24 15.23 -11.01 6.84
N ILE A 25 15.38 -11.51 5.60
CA ILE A 25 15.60 -10.70 4.41
C ILE A 25 14.27 -10.34 3.75
N LYS A 26 13.23 -11.16 3.88
CA LYS A 26 11.92 -10.92 3.26
C LYS A 26 10.83 -10.75 4.30
N HIS A 27 10.15 -9.62 4.26
CA HIS A 27 9.05 -9.29 5.17
C HIS A 27 7.77 -9.07 4.35
N LEU A 28 6.66 -9.54 4.89
CA LEU A 28 5.33 -9.16 4.43
C LEU A 28 4.79 -8.11 5.40
N VAL A 29 4.59 -6.90 4.91
CA VAL A 29 4.06 -5.79 5.71
C VAL A 29 2.59 -5.60 5.35
N LYS A 30 1.75 -5.47 6.38
CA LYS A 30 0.33 -5.12 6.29
C LYS A 30 0.16 -3.66 6.68
N ILE A 31 -0.62 -2.91 5.90
CA ILE A 31 -0.86 -1.48 6.13
C ILE A 31 -2.35 -1.19 5.93
N PRO A 32 -3.05 -0.71 6.97
CA PRO A 32 -4.40 -0.20 6.81
C PRO A 32 -4.38 1.15 6.10
N VAL A 33 -5.27 1.32 5.14
CA VAL A 33 -5.43 2.55 4.37
C VAL A 33 -6.91 2.87 4.24
N THR A 34 -7.30 4.10 4.58
CA THR A 34 -8.65 4.59 4.35
C THR A 34 -8.63 5.54 3.15
N LEU A 35 -9.43 5.25 2.14
CA LEU A 35 -9.65 6.13 1.00
C LEU A 35 -11.03 6.77 1.09
N ILE A 36 -11.08 8.07 0.85
CA ILE A 36 -12.29 8.88 0.95
C ILE A 36 -12.47 9.60 -0.39
N SER A 37 -13.62 9.40 -1.02
CA SER A 37 -14.10 10.17 -2.16
C SER A 37 -15.37 10.93 -1.77
N GLU A 38 -15.98 11.65 -2.73
CA GLU A 38 -17.24 12.36 -2.50
C GLU A 38 -18.42 11.39 -2.29
N ALA A 39 -18.36 10.21 -2.89
CA ALA A 39 -19.45 9.23 -2.86
C ALA A 39 -19.27 8.14 -1.79
N GLN A 40 -18.02 7.81 -1.41
CA GLN A 40 -17.75 6.68 -0.54
C GLN A 40 -16.48 6.85 0.31
N THR A 41 -16.50 6.22 1.49
CA THR A 41 -15.33 6.00 2.33
C THR A 41 -15.10 4.51 2.46
N LYS A 42 -13.88 4.05 2.20
CA LYS A 42 -13.54 2.63 2.24
C LYS A 42 -12.20 2.38 2.91
N GLU A 43 -12.19 1.36 3.75
CA GLU A 43 -10.98 0.87 4.43
C GLU A 43 -10.40 -0.32 3.67
N PHE A 44 -9.09 -0.28 3.49
CA PHE A 44 -8.30 -1.27 2.80
C PHE A 44 -7.22 -1.83 3.73
N LEU A 45 -6.90 -3.10 3.56
CA LEU A 45 -5.71 -3.72 4.14
C LEU A 45 -4.78 -4.09 3.01
N PHE A 46 -3.78 -3.24 2.76
CA PHE A 46 -2.76 -3.52 1.75
C PHE A 46 -1.64 -4.36 2.33
N TYR A 47 -1.24 -5.36 1.54
CA TYR A 47 -0.13 -6.23 1.86
C TYR A 47 0.99 -5.95 0.87
N ILE A 48 2.18 -5.62 1.36
CA ILE A 48 3.35 -5.33 0.54
C ILE A 48 4.50 -6.22 0.95
N GLN A 49 5.08 -6.90 -0.04
CA GLN A 49 6.30 -7.66 0.16
C GLN A 49 7.48 -6.70 0.10
N ALA A 50 8.37 -6.79 1.08
CA ALA A 50 9.62 -6.05 1.12
C ALA A 50 10.78 -7.04 1.23
N SER A 51 11.86 -6.77 0.51
CA SER A 51 13.09 -7.55 0.57
C SER A 51 14.25 -6.63 0.94
N ARG A 52 15.15 -7.12 1.78
CA ARG A 52 16.35 -6.38 2.20
C ARG A 52 17.49 -6.70 1.24
N THR A 53 17.98 -5.67 0.56
CA THR A 53 19.14 -5.75 -0.33
C THR A 53 20.26 -4.90 0.30
N GLY A 54 21.16 -5.57 1.04
CA GLY A 54 22.19 -4.92 1.85
C GLY A 54 21.60 -4.12 3.03
N ASN A 55 21.80 -2.80 3.01
CA ASN A 55 21.29 -1.87 4.03
C ASN A 55 19.97 -1.18 3.65
N LYS A 56 19.33 -1.58 2.54
CA LYS A 56 18.11 -0.95 2.04
C LYS A 56 16.98 -1.95 1.91
N TRP A 57 15.76 -1.48 2.16
CA TRP A 57 14.53 -2.22 1.89
C TRP A 57 13.97 -1.86 0.52
N GLU A 58 13.81 -2.88 -0.31
CA GLU A 58 13.19 -2.80 -1.62
C GLU A 58 11.77 -3.35 -1.56
N LEU A 59 10.82 -2.58 -2.09
CA LEU A 59 9.41 -2.97 -2.12
C LEU A 59 9.14 -3.71 -3.42
N HIS A 60 8.42 -4.83 -3.33
CA HIS A 60 8.14 -5.68 -4.47
C HIS A 60 7.16 -4.99 -5.43
N GLY A 61 7.66 -4.58 -6.60
CA GLY A 61 6.90 -3.86 -7.63
C GLY A 61 5.58 -4.52 -8.01
N PRO A 62 5.53 -5.83 -8.31
CA PRO A 62 4.27 -6.51 -8.66
C PRO A 62 3.19 -6.40 -7.57
N THR A 63 3.58 -6.27 -6.31
CA THR A 63 2.62 -6.11 -5.22
C THR A 63 2.07 -4.68 -5.15
N LEU A 64 2.85 -3.66 -5.54
CA LEU A 64 2.34 -2.30 -5.74
C LEU A 64 1.33 -2.24 -6.88
N GLU A 65 1.57 -2.96 -7.97
CA GLU A 65 0.63 -3.03 -9.09
C GLU A 65 -0.68 -3.75 -8.71
N LYS A 66 -0.61 -4.76 -7.82
CA LYS A 66 -1.81 -5.36 -7.24
C LYS A 66 -2.61 -4.37 -6.40
N ILE A 67 -1.95 -3.53 -5.61
CA ILE A 67 -2.61 -2.47 -4.84
C ILE A 67 -3.30 -1.47 -5.78
N ARG A 68 -2.64 -1.04 -6.87
CA ARG A 68 -3.27 -0.19 -7.91
C ARG A 68 -4.55 -0.81 -8.46
N LYS A 69 -4.50 -2.10 -8.81
CA LYS A 69 -5.67 -2.83 -9.33
C LYS A 69 -6.78 -2.91 -8.30
N GLN A 70 -6.47 -3.21 -7.03
CA GLN A 70 -7.47 -3.24 -5.96
C GLN A 70 -8.16 -1.90 -5.77
N ILE A 71 -7.43 -0.78 -5.80
CA ILE A 71 -8.01 0.57 -5.71
C ILE A 71 -8.98 0.81 -6.88
N MET A 72 -8.57 0.45 -8.10
CA MET A 72 -9.38 0.60 -9.31
C MET A 72 -10.63 -0.30 -9.33
N GLU A 73 -10.50 -1.57 -8.95
CA GLU A 73 -11.60 -2.53 -8.85
C GLU A 73 -12.67 -2.07 -7.85
N GLU A 74 -12.25 -1.26 -6.87
CA GLU A 74 -13.09 -0.74 -5.80
C GLU A 74 -13.67 0.64 -6.13
N GLY A 75 -13.49 1.07 -7.37
CA GLY A 75 -14.09 2.26 -7.94
C GLY A 75 -13.37 3.55 -7.58
N PHE A 76 -12.10 3.49 -7.15
CA PHE A 76 -11.27 4.67 -6.89
C PHE A 76 -10.25 4.88 -8.01
N GLU A 77 -9.87 6.12 -8.26
CA GLU A 77 -8.84 6.46 -9.23
C GLU A 77 -7.44 6.21 -8.63
N PRO A 78 -6.66 5.23 -9.13
CA PRO A 78 -5.38 4.88 -8.53
C PRO A 78 -4.29 5.93 -8.74
N GLU A 79 -4.46 6.86 -9.68
CA GLU A 79 -3.50 7.94 -9.92
C GLU A 79 -3.51 8.99 -8.81
N ASP A 80 -4.65 9.19 -8.16
CA ASP A 80 -4.78 10.09 -7.00
C ASP A 80 -4.15 9.51 -5.72
N PHE A 81 -3.90 8.20 -5.69
CA PHE A 81 -3.29 7.57 -4.53
C PHE A 81 -1.80 7.90 -4.45
N ASN A 82 -1.38 8.52 -3.33
CA ASN A 82 0.02 8.88 -3.12
C ASN A 82 0.89 7.64 -2.80
N PHE A 83 1.28 6.93 -3.86
CA PHE A 83 2.14 5.75 -3.78
C PHE A 83 3.53 6.07 -3.21
N GLU A 84 4.07 7.27 -3.42
CA GLU A 84 5.39 7.63 -2.87
C GLU A 84 5.32 7.76 -1.35
N LEU A 85 4.28 8.41 -0.81
CA LEU A 85 4.05 8.49 0.63
C LEU A 85 3.82 7.10 1.23
N PHE A 86 3.02 6.27 0.58
CA PHE A 86 2.81 4.87 0.98
C PHE A 86 4.14 4.11 1.05
N LYS A 87 4.93 4.12 -0.03
CA LYS A 87 6.26 3.48 -0.08
C LYS A 87 7.20 4.01 1.01
N CYS A 88 7.21 5.33 1.24
CA CYS A 88 8.01 5.98 2.27
C CYS A 88 7.62 5.46 3.67
N ARG A 89 6.33 5.38 3.97
CA ARG A 89 5.81 4.87 5.25
C ARG A 89 6.23 3.42 5.51
N VAL A 90 6.19 2.56 4.48
CA VAL A 90 6.61 1.16 4.58
C VAL A 90 8.10 1.06 4.89
N ARG A 91 8.93 1.81 4.16
CA ARG A 91 10.39 1.81 4.34
C ARG A 91 10.80 2.33 5.71
N ASN A 92 10.15 3.39 6.20
CA ASN A 92 10.40 3.94 7.53
C ASN A 92 10.00 2.98 8.66
N PHE A 93 9.01 2.12 8.44
CA PHE A 93 8.65 1.08 9.41
C PHE A 93 9.65 -0.08 9.44
N LEU A 94 10.29 -0.39 8.31
CA LEU A 94 11.22 -1.50 8.18
C LEU A 94 12.66 -1.15 8.60
N ASN A 95 12.99 0.14 8.69
CA ASN A 95 14.29 0.65 9.18
C ASN A 95 14.30 0.75 10.69
#